data_AF-A0A2E5KQL3-F1
#
_entry.id   AF-A0A2E5KQL3-F1
#
_cell.length_a   1.000
_cell.length_b   1.000
_cell.length_c   1.000
_cell.angle_alpha   90.00
_cell.angle_beta   90.00
_cell.angle_gamma   90.00
#
_symmetry.space_group_name_H-M   'P 1'
#
loop_
_entity.id
_entity.type
_entity.pdbx_description
1 polymer ?
#
loop_
_entity_poly.entity_id
_entity_poly.type
_entity_poly.pdbx_seq_one_letter_code
_entity_poly.pdbx_strand_id
1 'polypeptide(L)' 'MTQEYAQDVMTLNCEVVEASTGLDDKISESLQNVCKVRDEVAIVASGSLPNDGKVIDDIRTYE' A
#
# COMPACT_ATOMS: atom_id res chain seq x y z
N MET A 1 11.46 10.31 -30.73
CA MET A 1 10.92 9.15 -30.00
C MET A 1 11.33 9.28 -28.54
N THR A 2 10.58 10.04 -27.76
CA THR A 2 10.71 10.05 -26.29
C THR A 2 9.75 8.98 -25.78
N GLN A 3 10.30 7.82 -25.43
CA GLN A 3 9.52 6.83 -24.70
C GLN A 3 9.30 7.40 -23.29
N GLU A 4 8.16 8.04 -23.07
CA GLU A 4 7.62 8.23 -21.72
C GLU A 4 7.23 6.85 -21.22
N TYR A 5 8.18 6.13 -20.63
CA TYR A 5 7.87 4.99 -19.80
C TYR A 5 7.07 5.55 -18.62
N ALA A 6 5.75 5.46 -18.67
CA ALA A 6 4.91 5.65 -17.50
C ALA A 6 5.41 4.64 -16.45
N GLN A 7 6.20 5.12 -15.50
CA GLN A 7 6.71 4.32 -14.42
C GLN A 7 5.63 4.29 -13.36
N ASP A 8 4.98 3.14 -13.21
CA ASP A 8 3.94 2.96 -12.20
C ASP A 8 4.54 3.21 -10.80
N VAL A 9 3.82 4.03 -10.02
CA VAL A 9 4.11 4.30 -8.61
C VAL A 9 2.91 3.80 -7.81
N MET A 10 3.17 2.92 -6.84
CA MET A 10 2.15 2.33 -5.99
C MET A 10 1.98 3.16 -4.72
N THR A 11 0.78 3.69 -4.48
CA THR A 11 0.50 4.35 -3.19
C THR A 11 -0.09 3.38 -2.19
N LEU A 12 0.55 3.22 -1.03
CA LEU A 12 0.02 2.48 0.11
C LEU A 12 -0.57 3.47 1.13
N ASN A 13 -1.88 3.40 1.35
CA ASN A 13 -2.53 4.17 2.41
C ASN A 13 -2.64 3.30 3.67
N CYS A 14 -2.10 3.78 4.78
CA CYS A 14 -2.11 3.07 6.07
C CYS A 14 -2.90 3.84 7.11
N GLU A 15 -3.96 3.25 7.63
CA GLU A 15 -4.64 3.74 8.82
C GLU A 15 -3.84 3.45 10.06
N VAL A 16 -3.53 4.50 10.84
CA VAL A 16 -2.78 4.36 12.09
C VAL A 16 -3.44 5.21 13.16
N VAL A 17 -3.57 4.66 14.38
CA VAL A 17 -4.14 5.39 15.54
C VAL A 17 -3.14 6.43 16.05
N GLU A 18 -1.87 6.07 16.17
CA GLU A 18 -0.77 6.98 16.49
C GLU A 18 0.44 6.67 15.61
N ALA A 19 0.80 7.60 14.72
CA ALA A 19 1.97 7.45 13.87
C ALA A 19 3.23 7.92 14.60
N SER A 20 4.15 7.01 14.88
CA SER A 20 5.50 7.38 15.30
C SER A 20 6.24 8.10 14.15
N THR A 21 7.06 9.10 14.45
CA THR A 21 7.89 9.78 13.46
C THR A 21 8.72 8.79 12.64
N GLY A 22 8.64 8.86 11.31
CA GLY A 22 9.38 8.00 10.37
C GLY A 22 8.81 6.59 10.18
N LEU A 23 7.55 6.36 10.55
CA LEU A 23 6.86 5.09 10.28
C LEU A 23 6.68 4.86 8.77
N ASP A 24 6.29 5.90 8.05
CA ASP A 24 6.17 5.96 6.59
C ASP A 24 7.48 5.55 5.90
N ASP A 25 8.61 6.13 6.30
CA ASP A 25 9.93 5.80 5.75
C ASP A 25 10.27 4.31 5.92
N LYS A 26 10.03 3.76 7.11
CA LYS A 26 10.31 2.34 7.40
C LYS A 26 9.42 1.39 6.61
N ILE A 27 8.17 1.77 6.38
CA ILE A 27 7.24 0.99 5.54
C ILE A 27 7.73 1.05 4.09
N SER A 28 8.07 2.23 3.59
CA SER A 28 8.59 2.40 2.22
C SER A 28 9.87 1.60 1.99
N GLU A 29 10.81 1.65 2.95
CA GLU A 29 12.02 0.81 2.90
C GLU A 29 11.69 -0.68 2.81
N SER A 30 10.68 -1.13 3.57
CA SER A 30 10.23 -2.53 3.54
C SER A 30 9.57 -2.91 2.22
N LEU A 31 8.72 -2.05 1.65
CA LEU A 31 8.09 -2.24 0.35
C LEU A 31 9.13 -2.32 -0.76
N GLN A 32 10.09 -1.41 -0.77
CA GLN A 32 11.20 -1.42 -1.72
C GLN A 32 12.07 -2.67 -1.55
N ASN A 33 12.27 -3.15 -0.31
CA ASN A 33 13.08 -4.33 -0.02
C ASN A 33 12.41 -5.65 -0.43
N VAL A 34 11.10 -5.78 -0.24
CA VAL A 34 10.36 -7.03 -0.49
C VAL A 34 9.75 -7.04 -1.88
N CYS A 35 9.01 -6.00 -2.23
CA CYS A 35 8.21 -5.96 -3.46
C CYS A 35 8.99 -5.40 -4.65
N LYS A 36 10.10 -4.68 -4.41
CA LYS A 36 10.94 -4.08 -5.47
C LYS A 36 10.18 -3.11 -6.38
N VAL A 37 9.12 -2.49 -5.87
CA VAL A 37 8.32 -1.48 -6.58
C VAL A 37 8.72 -0.09 -6.13
N ARG A 38 8.35 0.92 -6.93
CA ARG A 38 8.33 2.31 -6.46
C ARG A 38 7.04 2.53 -5.70
N ASP A 39 7.15 3.17 -4.55
CA ASP A 39 6.00 3.40 -3.69
C ASP A 39 5.97 4.80 -3.06
N GLU A 40 4.78 5.16 -2.60
CA GLU A 40 4.53 6.28 -1.71
C GLU A 40 3.67 5.77 -0.55
N VAL A 41 4.05 6.11 0.69
CA VAL A 41 3.30 5.71 1.89
C VAL A 41 2.55 6.91 2.44
N ALA A 42 1.22 6.81 2.52
CA ALA A 42 0.35 7.83 3.08
C ALA A 42 -0.22 7.33 4.41
N ILE A 43 0.16 7.97 5.52
CA ILE A 43 -0.45 7.69 6.82
C ILE A 43 -1.73 8.50 6.95
N VAL A 44 -2.84 7.81 7.14
CA VAL A 44 -4.17 8.39 7.25
C VAL A 44 -4.79 8.09 8.61
N ALA A 45 -5.77 8.90 9.01
CA ALA A 45 -6.46 8.70 10.27
C ALA A 45 -7.18 7.34 10.31
N SER A 46 -7.22 6.71 11.48
CA SER A 46 -7.96 5.46 11.66
C SER A 46 -9.45 5.63 11.31
N GLY A 47 -10.00 4.68 10.54
CA GLY A 47 -11.38 4.69 10.06
C GLY A 47 -11.68 5.67 8.92
N SER A 48 -10.66 6.27 8.29
CA SER A 48 -10.83 7.20 7.16
C SER A 48 -10.86 6.51 5.80
N LEU A 49 -10.26 5.32 5.69
CA LEU A 49 -10.35 4.50 4.50
C LEU A 49 -11.75 3.89 4.39
N PRO A 50 -12.27 3.77 3.16
CA PRO A 50 -13.52 3.06 2.94
C PRO A 50 -13.43 1.65 3.53
N ASN A 51 -14.38 1.32 4.40
CA ASN A 51 -14.64 -0.07 4.77
C ASN A 51 -15.69 -0.62 3.81
N ASP A 52 -15.36 -0.59 2.52
CA ASP A 52 -16.21 -0.98 1.40
C ASP A 52 -16.35 -2.51 1.26
N GLY A 53 -16.03 -3.25 2.32
CA GLY A 53 -16.69 -4.49 2.70
C GLY A 53 -16.50 -5.67 1.74
N LYS A 54 -15.59 -5.58 0.78
CA LYS A 54 -15.29 -6.68 -0.14
C LYS A 54 -14.42 -7.71 0.57
N VAL A 55 -15.04 -8.49 1.46
CA VAL A 55 -14.45 -9.70 2.02
C VAL A 55 -14.24 -10.67 0.87
N ILE A 56 -12.98 -10.88 0.47
CA ILE A 56 -12.63 -11.90 -0.53
C ILE A 56 -12.63 -13.24 0.20
N ASP A 57 -13.77 -13.92 0.17
CA ASP A 57 -13.91 -15.30 0.63
C ASP A 57 -13.34 -16.22 -0.47
N ASP A 58 -12.20 -16.86 -0.21
CA ASP A 58 -11.56 -17.79 -1.15
C ASP A 58 -12.29 -19.14 -1.10
N ILE A 59 -13.46 -19.18 -1.73
CA ILE A 59 -14.34 -20.36 -1.83
C ILE A 59 -13.82 -21.42 -2.82
N ARG A 60 -12.52 -21.46 -3.12
CA ARG A 60 -11.95 -22.44 -4.06
C ARG A 60 -11.96 -23.83 -3.41
N THR A 61 -12.91 -24.65 -3.83
CA THR A 61 -12.88 -26.10 -3.61
C THR A 61 -11.85 -26.71 -4.56
N TYR A 62 -10.80 -27.32 -4.00
CA TYR A 62 -9.90 -28.19 -4.76
C TYR A 62 -10.50 -29.60 -4.76
N GLU A 63 -10.98 -30.07 -5.91
CA GLU A 63 -11.20 -31.51 -6.16
C GLU A 63 -9.92 -32.18 -6.66
#